data_AF-A0A1R1SAG5-F1
#
_entry.id   AF-A0A1R1SAG5-F1
#
_cell.length_a   1.000
_cell.length_b   1.000
_cell.length_c   1.000
_cell.angle_alpha   90.00
_cell.angle_beta   90.00
_cell.angle_gamma   90.00
#
_symmetry.space_group_name_H-M   'P 1'
#
loop_
_entity.id
_entity.type
_entity.pdbx_description
1 polymer ?
#
loop_
_entity_poly.entity_id
_entity_poly.type
_entity_poly.pdbx_seq_one_letter_code
_entity_poly.pdbx_strand_id
1 'polypeptide(L)'
;MTVTWRSAVSYALTIAFGSWLTGAVVDLAWSAAADSLRPWVSFWLTNRLSYAFLAVATLVLTLTRRFTAPMPVWRIPLTDGGVYLLVLLLWSGFSAWRDGAAVPVDDAFAMAGFALLTLQLPSAWLLSVWRARHLRVVLDQNDGGTTATRVAGR
;
A
#
# COMPACT_ATOMS: atom_id res chain seq x y z
N MET A 1 13.90 -16.38 -3.78
CA MET A 1 12.43 -16.21 -3.87
C MET A 1 12.14 -14.80 -4.36
N THR A 2 11.71 -14.66 -5.61
CA THR A 2 11.30 -13.37 -6.18
C THR A 2 9.80 -13.40 -6.44
N VAL A 3 9.09 -12.33 -6.07
CA VAL A 3 7.66 -12.21 -6.36
C VAL A 3 7.52 -11.80 -7.84
N THR A 4 6.65 -12.48 -8.58
CA THR A 4 6.39 -12.11 -9.98
C THR A 4 5.80 -10.71 -10.05
N TRP A 5 6.12 -9.95 -11.12
CA TRP A 5 5.59 -8.60 -11.32
C TRP A 5 4.07 -8.55 -11.23
N ARG A 6 3.37 -9.52 -11.85
CA ARG A 6 1.90 -9.62 -11.79
C ARG A 6 1.39 -9.80 -10.36
N SER A 7 2.06 -10.63 -9.56
CA SER A 7 1.68 -10.88 -8.16
C SER A 7 1.94 -9.65 -7.29
N ALA A 8 3.09 -8.99 -7.49
CA ALA A 8 3.45 -7.75 -6.78
C ALA A 8 2.50 -6.59 -7.09
N VAL A 9 2.13 -6.40 -8.36
CA VAL A 9 1.17 -5.38 -8.78
C VAL A 9 -0.22 -5.68 -8.22
N SER A 10 -0.69 -6.94 -8.32
CA SER A 10 -2.00 -7.33 -7.77
C SER A 10 -2.06 -7.14 -6.26
N TYR A 11 -0.97 -7.43 -5.56
CA TYR A 11 -0.79 -7.18 -4.13
C TYR A 11 -0.89 -5.69 -3.81
N ALA A 12 -0.08 -4.87 -4.47
CA ALA A 12 -0.03 -3.43 -4.26
C ALA A 12 -1.37 -2.75 -4.56
N LEU A 13 -2.03 -3.12 -5.67
CA LEU A 13 -3.37 -2.63 -6.01
C LEU A 13 -4.39 -2.99 -4.93
N THR A 14 -4.37 -4.22 -4.42
CA THR A 14 -5.32 -4.65 -3.38
C THR A 14 -5.18 -3.77 -2.13
N ILE A 15 -3.94 -3.49 -1.71
CA ILE A 15 -3.67 -2.68 -0.53
C ILE A 15 -4.03 -1.23 -0.79
N ALA A 16 -3.52 -0.65 -1.89
CA ALA A 16 -3.71 0.76 -2.19
C ALA A 16 -5.19 1.09 -2.41
N PHE A 17 -5.89 0.38 -3.31
CA PHE A 17 -7.32 0.61 -3.55
C PHE A 17 -8.18 0.17 -2.37
N GLY A 18 -7.90 -0.98 -1.75
CA GLY A 18 -8.72 -1.48 -0.64
C GLY A 18 -8.67 -0.56 0.58
N SER A 19 -7.48 -0.05 0.92
CA SER A 19 -7.33 0.91 2.02
C SER A 19 -7.97 2.24 1.71
N TRP A 20 -7.74 2.75 0.50
CA TRP A 20 -8.34 4.00 0.02
C TRP A 20 -9.87 3.95 0.03
N LEU A 21 -10.45 2.86 -0.48
CA LEU A 21 -11.91 2.66 -0.50
C LEU A 21 -12.48 2.55 0.92
N THR A 22 -11.76 1.86 1.83
CA THR A 22 -12.18 1.77 3.23
C THR A 22 -12.23 3.17 3.86
N GLY A 23 -11.20 3.98 3.64
CA GLY A 23 -11.17 5.38 4.08
C GLY A 23 -12.35 6.19 3.57
N ALA A 24 -12.65 6.07 2.28
CA ALA A 24 -13.77 6.78 1.65
C ALA A 24 -15.13 6.33 2.21
N VAL A 25 -15.35 5.03 2.39
CA VAL A 25 -16.61 4.46 2.91
C VAL A 25 -16.85 4.87 4.36
N VAL A 26 -15.82 4.81 5.21
CA VAL A 26 -15.94 5.18 6.63
C VAL A 26 -16.25 6.67 6.77
N ASP A 27 -15.58 7.53 6.01
CA ASP A 27 -15.85 8.96 6.06
C ASP A 27 -17.23 9.33 5.50
N LEU A 28 -17.69 8.62 4.47
CA LEU A 28 -19.04 8.78 3.93
C LEU A 28 -20.10 8.38 4.96
N ALA A 29 -19.93 7.23 5.61
CA ALA A 29 -20.83 6.76 6.66
C ALA A 29 -20.89 7.75 7.83
N TRP A 30 -19.74 8.30 8.21
CA TRP A 30 -19.66 9.31 9.26
C TRP A 30 -20.33 10.63 8.84
N SER A 31 -20.06 11.11 7.63
CA SER A 31 -20.67 12.34 7.09
C SER A 31 -22.19 12.25 7.03
N ALA A 32 -22.71 11.08 6.62
CA ALA A 32 -24.14 10.80 6.62
C ALA A 32 -24.74 10.77 8.03
N ALA A 33 -23.99 10.27 9.02
CA ALA A 33 -24.44 10.25 10.42
C ALA A 33 -24.37 11.64 11.09
N ALA A 34 -23.50 12.53 10.61
CA ALA A 34 -23.23 13.84 11.20
C ALA A 34 -23.89 15.02 10.45
N ASP A 35 -24.77 14.75 9.46
CA ASP A 35 -25.43 15.73 8.58
C ASP A 35 -24.49 16.84 8.05
N SER A 36 -23.22 16.49 7.82
CA SER A 36 -22.20 17.43 7.34
C SER A 36 -21.23 16.72 6.40
N LEU A 37 -21.02 17.31 5.22
CA LEU A 37 -20.01 16.85 4.27
C LEU A 37 -18.63 17.18 4.83
N ARG A 38 -17.90 16.17 5.30
CA ARG A 38 -16.57 16.38 5.84
C ARG A 38 -15.54 16.66 4.74
N PRO A 39 -14.44 17.36 5.10
CA PRO A 39 -13.36 17.69 4.17
C PRO A 39 -12.74 16.49 3.46
N TRP A 40 -12.87 15.28 4.00
CA TRP A 40 -12.18 14.08 3.51
C TRP A 40 -12.84 13.47 2.26
N VAL A 41 -14.13 13.18 2.26
CA VAL A 41 -14.88 12.78 1.04
C VAL A 41 -14.77 13.86 -0.04
N SER A 42 -14.85 15.15 0.33
CA SER A 42 -14.64 16.28 -0.59
C SER A 42 -13.22 16.27 -1.18
N PHE A 43 -12.20 16.05 -0.35
CA PHE A 43 -10.81 15.94 -0.78
C PHE A 43 -10.63 14.79 -1.78
N TRP A 44 -11.22 13.61 -1.54
CA TRP A 44 -10.98 12.45 -2.39
C TRP A 44 -11.79 12.41 -3.70
N LEU A 45 -13.05 12.87 -3.69
CA LEU A 45 -13.89 12.88 -4.90
C LEU A 45 -13.53 14.03 -5.84
N THR A 46 -13.13 15.18 -5.30
CA THR A 46 -12.95 16.41 -6.08
C THR A 46 -11.49 16.63 -6.48
N ASN A 47 -10.52 16.07 -5.74
CA ASN A 47 -9.11 16.28 -5.99
C ASN A 47 -8.56 15.24 -6.98
N ARG A 48 -8.24 15.67 -8.21
CA ARG A 48 -7.59 14.80 -9.21
C ARG A 48 -6.24 14.24 -8.72
N LEU A 49 -5.59 14.91 -7.77
CA LEU A 49 -4.33 14.46 -7.16
C LEU A 49 -4.50 13.17 -6.35
N SER A 50 -5.72 12.85 -5.93
CA SER A 50 -6.04 11.59 -5.25
C SER A 50 -5.73 10.35 -6.09
N TYR A 51 -5.99 10.41 -7.40
CA TYR A 51 -5.66 9.32 -8.32
C TYR A 51 -4.16 9.18 -8.52
N ALA A 52 -3.43 10.31 -8.50
CA ALA A 52 -1.98 10.30 -8.59
C ALA A 52 -1.34 9.72 -7.32
N PHE A 53 -1.87 10.03 -6.12
CA PHE A 53 -1.49 9.34 -4.89
C PHE A 53 -1.64 7.82 -5.03
N LEU A 54 -2.78 7.36 -5.55
CA LEU A 54 -3.06 5.93 -5.67
C LEU A 54 -2.09 5.23 -6.64
N ALA A 55 -1.76 5.89 -7.75
CA ALA A 55 -0.76 5.41 -8.70
C ALA A 55 0.64 5.33 -8.06
N VAL A 56 1.06 6.38 -7.35
CA VAL A 56 2.36 6.44 -6.66
C VAL A 56 2.45 5.40 -5.55
N ALA A 57 1.42 5.26 -4.70
CA ALA A 57 1.37 4.27 -3.64
C ALA A 57 1.44 2.84 -4.20
N THR A 58 0.70 2.57 -5.27
CA THR A 58 0.74 1.27 -5.97
C THR A 58 2.14 0.98 -6.53
N LEU A 59 2.77 1.97 -7.18
CA LEU A 59 4.10 1.84 -7.74
C LEU A 59 5.13 1.56 -6.65
N VAL A 60 5.15 2.37 -5.59
CA VAL A 60 6.11 2.24 -4.49
C VAL A 60 5.94 0.88 -3.80
N LEU A 61 4.72 0.47 -3.45
CA LEU A 61 4.48 -0.85 -2.84
C LEU A 61 4.88 -2.00 -3.75
N THR A 62 4.65 -1.88 -5.07
CA THR A 62 5.08 -2.88 -6.06
C THR A 62 6.60 -3.01 -6.05
N LEU A 63 7.32 -1.88 -6.09
CA LEU A 63 8.78 -1.86 -6.06
C LEU A 63 9.31 -2.39 -4.73
N THR A 64 8.74 -1.98 -3.59
CA THR A 64 9.06 -2.52 -2.27
C THR A 64 8.95 -4.04 -2.28
N ARG A 65 7.84 -4.61 -2.77
CA ARG A 65 7.68 -6.07 -2.79
C ARG A 65 8.54 -6.77 -3.83
N ARG A 66 8.89 -6.10 -4.92
CA ARG A 66 9.76 -6.68 -5.95
C ARG A 66 11.20 -6.82 -5.50
N PHE A 67 11.71 -5.83 -4.75
CA PHE A 67 13.12 -5.68 -4.40
C PHE A 67 13.45 -6.04 -2.95
N THR A 68 12.43 -6.19 -2.09
CA THR A 68 12.67 -6.63 -0.71
C THR A 68 12.82 -8.15 -0.65
N ALA A 69 13.81 -8.62 0.12
CA ALA A 69 14.00 -10.04 0.40
C ALA A 69 12.76 -10.65 1.08
N PRO A 70 12.59 -11.98 1.04
CA PRO A 70 11.55 -12.66 1.80
C PRO A 70 11.61 -12.28 3.27
N MET A 71 10.48 -11.82 3.81
CA MET A 71 10.37 -11.39 5.21
C MET A 71 9.30 -12.21 5.93
N PRO A 72 9.44 -12.44 7.24
CA PRO A 72 8.40 -13.07 8.03
C PRO A 72 7.11 -12.21 8.01
N VAL A 73 5.96 -12.87 8.01
CA VAL A 73 4.64 -12.24 7.80
C VAL A 73 4.34 -11.11 8.79
N TRP A 74 4.87 -11.17 10.02
CA TRP A 74 4.67 -10.12 11.02
C TRP A 74 5.41 -8.81 10.69
N ARG A 75 6.49 -8.86 9.89
CA ARG A 75 7.22 -7.64 9.45
C ARG A 75 6.53 -6.93 8.28
N ILE A 76 5.69 -7.65 7.54
CA ILE A 76 5.02 -7.15 6.35
C ILE A 76 4.15 -5.91 6.63
N PRO A 77 3.25 -5.90 7.63
CA PRO A 77 2.46 -4.69 7.93
C PRO A 77 3.33 -3.53 8.40
N LEU A 78 4.47 -3.78 9.05
CA LEU A 78 5.40 -2.72 9.47
C LEU A 78 6.10 -2.08 8.27
N THR A 79 6.61 -2.91 7.35
CA THR A 79 7.30 -2.42 6.15
C THR A 79 6.33 -1.78 5.16
N ASP A 80 5.28 -2.50 4.75
CA ASP A 80 4.35 -2.00 3.74
C ASP A 80 3.46 -0.89 4.29
N GLY A 81 3.05 -1.01 5.56
CA GLY A 81 2.34 0.05 6.26
C GLY A 81 3.17 1.29 6.44
N GLY A 82 4.45 1.15 6.80
CA GLY A 82 5.39 2.27 6.88
C GLY A 82 5.63 2.92 5.53
N VAL A 83 5.79 2.14 4.47
CA VAL A 83 5.93 2.63 3.09
C VAL A 83 4.67 3.38 2.64
N TYR A 84 3.49 2.82 2.88
CA TYR A 84 2.23 3.46 2.55
C TYR A 84 2.05 4.78 3.32
N LEU A 85 2.34 4.78 4.62
CA LEU A 85 2.33 5.98 5.46
C LEU A 85 3.31 7.03 4.94
N LEU A 86 4.53 6.63 4.58
CA LEU A 86 5.53 7.54 4.03
C LEU A 86 5.05 8.19 2.73
N VAL A 87 4.48 7.40 1.80
CA VAL A 87 3.90 7.92 0.57
C VAL A 87 2.76 8.88 0.87
N LEU A 88 1.89 8.55 1.85
CA LEU A 88 0.81 9.43 2.28
C LEU A 88 1.34 10.77 2.79
N LEU A 89 2.32 10.75 3.72
CA LEU A 89 2.94 11.95 4.30
C LEU A 89 3.62 12.82 3.25
N LEU A 90 4.41 12.21 2.36
CA LEU A 90 5.10 12.93 1.28
C LEU A 90 4.09 13.55 0.32
N TRP A 91 3.04 12.81 -0.04
CA TRP A 91 2.01 13.31 -0.93
C TRP A 91 1.21 14.46 -0.32
N SER A 92 0.75 14.30 0.92
CA SER A 92 0.00 15.35 1.62
C SER A 92 0.84 16.58 1.89
N GLY A 93 2.09 16.40 2.34
CA GLY A 93 3.00 17.51 2.61
C GLY A 93 3.37 18.26 1.33
N PHE A 94 3.61 17.54 0.23
CA PHE A 94 3.86 18.18 -1.07
C PHE A 94 2.62 18.92 -1.58
N SER A 95 1.42 18.35 -1.45
CA SER A 95 0.20 19.05 -1.84
C SER A 95 -0.01 20.31 -1.01
N ALA A 96 0.11 20.22 0.32
CA ALA A 96 -0.04 21.36 1.22
C ALA A 96 0.98 22.46 0.92
N TRP A 97 2.25 22.10 0.69
CA TRP A 97 3.30 23.05 0.29
C TRP A 97 2.97 23.72 -1.04
N ARG A 98 2.58 22.93 -2.06
CA ARG A 98 2.19 23.43 -3.39
C ARG A 98 1.00 24.39 -3.30
N ASP A 99 0.06 24.12 -2.40
CA ASP A 99 -1.13 24.93 -2.16
C ASP A 99 -0.88 26.13 -1.23
N GLY A 100 0.38 26.35 -0.82
CA GLY A 100 0.79 27.54 -0.07
C GLY A 100 0.52 27.46 1.44
N ALA A 101 0.36 26.27 2.00
CA ALA A 101 0.16 26.10 3.43
C ALA A 101 1.34 26.65 4.25
N ALA A 102 1.03 27.30 5.37
CA ALA A 102 2.03 27.87 6.27
C ALA A 102 2.83 26.78 7.02
N VAL A 103 2.22 25.62 7.28
CA VAL A 103 2.82 24.48 8.01
C VAL A 103 2.57 23.14 7.30
N PRO A 104 3.14 22.91 6.09
CA PRO A 104 2.83 21.73 5.28
C PRO A 104 3.14 20.38 5.94
N VAL A 105 4.13 20.36 6.84
CA VAL A 105 4.52 19.15 7.58
C VAL A 105 3.45 18.79 8.61
N ASP A 106 2.94 19.78 9.35
CA ASP A 106 1.89 19.56 10.35
C ASP A 106 0.60 19.10 9.67
N ASP A 107 0.25 19.70 8.52
CA ASP A 107 -0.88 19.28 7.71
C ASP A 107 -0.73 17.83 7.21
N ALA A 108 0.49 17.41 6.86
CA ALA A 108 0.76 16.02 6.47
C ALA A 108 0.52 15.04 7.64
N PHE A 109 0.99 15.38 8.84
CA PHE A 109 0.74 14.55 10.02
C PHE A 109 -0.73 14.56 10.45
N ALA A 110 -1.43 15.69 10.31
CA ALA A 110 -2.87 15.75 10.49
C ALA A 110 -3.59 14.81 9.51
N MET A 111 -3.16 14.78 8.24
CA MET A 111 -3.66 13.85 7.23
C MET A 111 -3.44 12.38 7.63
N ALA A 112 -2.28 12.03 8.18
CA ALA A 112 -2.03 10.69 8.71
C ALA A 112 -2.97 10.35 9.88
N GLY A 113 -3.25 11.31 10.77
CA GLY A 113 -4.25 11.18 11.84
C GLY A 113 -5.65 10.89 11.29
N PHE A 114 -6.09 11.63 10.26
CA PHE A 114 -7.35 11.36 9.59
C PHE A 114 -7.37 9.98 8.91
N ALA A 115 -6.27 9.55 8.31
CA ALA A 115 -6.17 8.22 7.71
C ALA A 115 -6.24 7.08 8.75
N LEU A 116 -5.84 7.33 10.00
CA LEU A 116 -6.06 6.39 11.11
C LEU A 116 -7.54 6.35 11.51
N LEU A 117 -8.17 7.52 11.68
CA LEU A 117 -9.57 7.62 12.10
C LEU A 117 -10.55 7.06 11.07
N THR A 118 -10.28 7.26 9.78
CA THR A 118 -11.07 6.71 8.67
C THR A 118 -10.76 5.25 8.37
N LEU A 119 -9.91 4.61 9.18
CA LEU A 119 -9.48 3.22 9.02
C LEU A 119 -8.70 2.93 7.71
N GLN A 120 -8.30 3.94 6.94
CA GLN A 120 -7.47 3.77 5.75
C GLN A 120 -6.10 3.16 6.08
N LEU A 121 -5.37 3.70 7.06
CA LEU A 121 -4.08 3.13 7.48
C LEU A 121 -4.22 1.74 8.14
N PRO A 122 -5.16 1.54 9.11
CA PRO A 122 -5.42 0.22 9.67
C PRO A 122 -5.77 -0.84 8.62
N SER A 123 -6.61 -0.50 7.63
CA SER A 123 -6.97 -1.41 6.55
C SER A 123 -5.78 -1.70 5.63
N ALA A 124 -4.90 -0.73 5.35
CA ALA A 124 -3.66 -0.99 4.61
C ALA A 124 -2.79 -2.05 5.31
N TRP A 125 -2.66 -1.97 6.64
CA TRP A 125 -1.90 -2.95 7.44
C TRP A 125 -2.55 -4.33 7.41
N LEU A 126 -3.87 -4.40 7.64
CA LEU A 126 -4.62 -5.65 7.62
C LEU A 126 -4.59 -6.32 6.23
N LEU A 127 -4.81 -5.53 5.18
CA LEU A 127 -4.75 -6.01 3.80
C LEU A 127 -3.35 -6.49 3.43
N SER A 128 -2.29 -5.84 3.94
CA SER A 128 -0.91 -6.28 3.74
C SER A 128 -0.68 -7.67 4.34
N VAL A 129 -1.08 -7.89 5.61
CA VAL A 129 -0.98 -9.20 6.26
C VAL A 129 -1.79 -10.25 5.52
N TRP A 130 -3.05 -9.93 5.21
CA TRP A 130 -3.97 -10.86 4.54
C TRP A 130 -3.43 -11.24 3.17
N ARG A 131 -3.09 -10.28 2.32
CA ARG A 131 -2.58 -10.57 0.98
C ARG A 131 -1.23 -11.27 1.01
N ALA A 132 -0.37 -10.98 1.99
CA ALA A 132 0.93 -11.62 2.06
C ALA A 132 0.84 -13.14 2.28
N ARG A 133 -0.18 -13.60 3.01
CA ARG A 133 -0.47 -15.03 3.18
C ARG A 133 -0.98 -15.70 1.89
N HIS A 134 -1.44 -14.92 0.92
CA HIS A 134 -1.99 -15.37 -0.36
C HIS A 134 -1.08 -15.05 -1.56
N LEU A 135 0.16 -14.59 -1.31
CA LEU A 135 1.13 -14.33 -2.37
C LEU A 135 1.62 -15.66 -2.95
N ARG A 136 1.40 -15.88 -4.24
CA ARG A 136 2.07 -16.96 -4.97
C ARG A 136 3.55 -16.59 -5.12
N VAL A 137 4.41 -17.29 -4.38
CA VAL A 137 5.87 -17.14 -4.44
C VAL A 137 6.41 -18.08 -5.52
N VAL A 138 7.24 -17.55 -6.42
CA VAL A 138 8.04 -18.41 -7.31
C VAL A 138 9.32 -18.75 -6.56
N LEU A 139 9.51 -20.04 -6.30
CA LEU A 139 10.81 -20.58 -5.96
C LEU A 139 11.65 -20.49 -7.24
N ASP A 140 12.67 -19.65 -7.24
CA ASP A 140 13.76 -19.82 -8.22
C ASP A 140 14.37 -21.19 -7.92
N GLN A 141 14.06 -22.19 -8.73
CA GLN A 141 14.89 -23.37 -8.87
C GLN A 141 16.18 -22.91 -9.55
N ASN A 142 17.11 -22.40 -8.76
CA ASN A 142 18.51 -22.43 -9.13
C ASN A 142 19.00 -23.87 -8.93
N ASP A 143 18.59 -24.76 -9.86
CA ASP A 143 19.21 -26.06 -10.05
C ASP A 143 20.59 -25.85 -10.71
N GLY A 144 21.50 -25.26 -9.94
CA GLY A 144 22.92 -25.22 -10.26
C GLY A 144 23.56 -26.53 -9.82
N GLY A 145 23.68 -27.50 -10.73
CA GLY A 145 24.43 -28.72 -10.45
C GLY A 145 24.30 -29.83 -11.49
N THR A 146 24.92 -29.64 -12.65
CA THR A 146 25.19 -30.72 -13.62
C THR A 146 26.04 -31.82 -12.97
N THR A 147 25.53 -33.05 -12.78
CA THR A 147 26.40 -34.25 -12.76
C THR A 147 25.66 -35.56 -13.11
N ALA A 148 26.11 -36.16 -14.21
CA ALA A 148 26.20 -37.60 -14.52
C ALA A 148 24.93 -38.43 -14.79
N THR A 149 24.72 -38.66 -16.09
CA THR A 149 24.62 -40.00 -16.68
C THR A 149 24.95 -41.17 -15.73
N ARG A 150 23.96 -41.99 -15.42
CA ARG A 150 24.16 -43.43 -15.26
C ARG A 150 23.00 -44.19 -15.91
N VAL A 151 23.22 -44.54 -17.17
CA VAL A 151 22.69 -45.77 -17.76
C VAL A 151 23.17 -46.93 -16.88
N ALA A 152 22.26 -47.80 -16.45
CA ALA A 152 22.37 -49.28 -16.42
C ALA A 152 21.57 -49.92 -15.27
N GLY A 153 20.49 -50.61 -15.66
CA GLY A 153 20.06 -51.94 -15.20
C GLY A 153 20.01 -52.28 -13.70
N ARG A 154 18.80 -52.53 -13.20
CA ARG A 154 18.18 -53.87 -13.16
C ARG A 154 16.75 -53.77 -12.65
#